data_AF-A0A954M561-F1
#
_entry.id   AF-A0A954M561-F1
#
_cell.length_a   1.000
_cell.length_b   1.000
_cell.length_c   1.000
_cell.angle_alpha   90.00
_cell.angle_beta   90.00
_cell.angle_gamma   90.00
#
_symmetry.space_group_name_H-M   'P 1'
#
loop_
_entity.id
_entity.type
_entity.pdbx_description
1 polymer ?
#
loop_
_entity_poly.entity_id
_entity_poly.type
_entity_poly.pdbx_seq_one_letter_code
_entity_poly.pdbx_strand_id
1 'polypeptide(L)'
;MPQPREWGEFRSANLWVEADNVSIEGIDFRFGLGSGVRIWRGRNVTIQNCVFSGAMAGVSGDGRAKEIVATTDSAQVTSVSGITLTRCLYQNYPQHEWLRDWLSWDEIYAQYASNSLARVRAKQTTITHCLAAHVADAVQASSPSDEPADIAIAKNW
;
A
#
# COMPACT_ATOMS: atom_id res chain seq x y z
N MET A 1 -12.03 -15.50 -18.31
CA MET A 1 -12.21 -14.42 -17.32
C MET A 1 -11.17 -13.35 -17.58
N PRO A 2 -11.51 -12.06 -17.48
CA PRO A 2 -10.52 -10.99 -17.57
C PRO A 2 -9.47 -11.17 -16.46
N GLN A 3 -8.20 -10.99 -16.78
CA GLN A 3 -7.13 -11.22 -15.81
C GLN A 3 -7.03 -10.04 -14.82
N PRO A 4 -6.63 -10.25 -13.55
CA PRO A 4 -6.44 -9.17 -12.57
C PRO A 4 -5.53 -8.02 -13.04
N ARG A 5 -4.64 -8.29 -14.01
CA ARG A 5 -3.77 -7.30 -14.66
C ARG A 5 -4.52 -6.32 -15.58
N GLU A 6 -5.73 -6.68 -15.99
CA GLU A 6 -6.59 -5.88 -16.88
C GLU A 6 -7.45 -4.86 -16.09
N TRP A 7 -7.43 -4.91 -14.75
CA TRP A 7 -8.22 -4.04 -13.87
C TRP A 7 -7.54 -2.70 -13.58
N GLY A 8 -6.49 -2.37 -14.34
CA GLY A 8 -5.66 -1.20 -14.11
C GLY A 8 -4.64 -1.45 -13.01
N GLU A 9 -3.45 -0.87 -13.17
CA GLU A 9 -2.42 -0.93 -12.13
C GLU A 9 -2.98 -0.50 -10.77
N PHE A 10 -2.44 -1.12 -9.71
CA PHE A 10 -2.67 -0.93 -8.27
C PHE A 10 -2.51 0.53 -7.77
N ARG A 11 -3.03 1.55 -8.47
CA ARG A 11 -2.84 2.98 -8.22
C ARG A 11 -4.09 3.66 -7.68
N SER A 12 -5.26 3.03 -7.71
CA SER A 12 -6.46 3.63 -7.12
C SER A 12 -6.39 3.65 -5.59
N ALA A 13 -6.75 4.79 -4.99
CA ALA A 13 -6.93 4.91 -3.56
C ALA A 13 -8.03 5.92 -3.22
N ASN A 14 -8.68 5.79 -2.07
CA ASN A 14 -9.60 6.84 -1.59
C ASN A 14 -8.84 8.13 -1.28
N LEU A 15 -7.62 8.03 -0.74
CA LEU A 15 -6.77 9.17 -0.43
C LEU A 15 -5.32 8.93 -0.89
N TRP A 16 -4.76 9.92 -1.59
CA TRP A 16 -3.34 9.98 -1.94
C TRP A 16 -2.62 10.98 -1.04
N VAL A 17 -1.50 10.54 -0.45
CA VAL A 17 -0.65 11.33 0.44
C VAL A 17 0.72 11.53 -0.21
N GLU A 18 0.97 12.75 -0.64
CA GLU A 18 2.25 13.18 -1.22
C GLU A 18 3.03 14.14 -0.30
N ALA A 19 2.37 14.66 0.74
CA ALA A 19 2.96 15.59 1.69
C ALA A 19 3.58 14.90 2.91
N ASP A 20 4.56 15.56 3.53
CA ASP A 20 5.15 15.16 4.79
C ASP A 20 4.31 15.63 5.99
N ASN A 21 4.47 14.95 7.13
CA ASN A 21 3.86 15.28 8.42
C ASN A 21 2.33 15.34 8.37
N VAL A 22 1.73 14.33 7.75
CA VAL A 22 0.28 14.22 7.59
C VAL A 22 -0.31 13.37 8.72
N SER A 23 -1.40 13.85 9.33
CA SER A 23 -2.21 13.09 10.29
C SER A 23 -3.60 12.83 9.73
N ILE A 24 -4.04 11.57 9.76
CA ILE A 24 -5.35 11.12 9.32
C ILE A 24 -6.01 10.41 10.49
N GLU A 25 -7.18 10.88 10.91
CA GLU A 25 -7.85 10.36 12.10
C GLU A 25 -9.35 10.20 11.94
N GLY A 26 -9.89 9.08 12.44
CA GLY A 26 -11.33 8.90 12.62
C GLY A 26 -12.11 8.78 11.33
N ILE A 27 -11.47 8.35 10.24
CA ILE A 27 -12.09 8.22 8.92
C ILE A 27 -12.45 6.76 8.63
N ASP A 28 -13.65 6.56 8.10
CA ASP A 28 -14.10 5.28 7.53
C ASP A 28 -13.95 5.30 6.00
N PHE A 29 -12.92 4.61 5.52
CA PHE A 29 -12.64 4.42 4.10
C PHE A 29 -13.35 3.17 3.58
N ARG A 30 -14.34 3.36 2.70
CA ARG A 30 -15.14 2.27 2.12
C ARG A 30 -14.87 2.11 0.62
N PHE A 31 -14.89 0.87 0.15
CA PHE A 31 -14.84 0.47 -1.26
C PHE A 31 -13.58 0.95 -2.01
N GLY A 32 -12.43 0.92 -1.35
CA GLY A 32 -11.17 1.34 -1.96
C GLY A 32 -10.66 0.30 -2.97
N LEU A 33 -10.99 0.44 -4.26
CA LEU A 33 -10.62 -0.52 -5.33
C LEU A 33 -9.14 -0.97 -5.33
N GLY A 34 -8.22 -0.15 -4.82
CA GLY A 34 -6.83 -0.52 -4.58
C GLY A 34 -6.42 -0.36 -3.11
N SER A 35 -6.45 0.87 -2.60
CA SER A 35 -6.16 1.12 -1.18
C SER A 35 -7.08 2.15 -0.53
N GLY A 36 -7.24 2.09 0.78
CA GLY A 36 -7.88 3.19 1.52
C GLY A 36 -7.01 4.45 1.45
N VAL A 37 -5.77 4.33 1.90
CA VAL A 37 -4.77 5.41 1.84
C VAL A 37 -3.55 4.93 1.07
N ARG A 38 -3.11 5.69 0.07
CA ARG A 38 -1.83 5.51 -0.62
C ARG A 38 -0.87 6.62 -0.21
N ILE A 39 0.28 6.24 0.34
CA ILE A 39 1.39 7.14 0.67
C ILE A 39 2.43 7.02 -0.43
N TRP A 40 2.53 8.05 -1.28
CA TRP A 40 3.42 8.04 -2.45
C TRP A 40 4.78 8.66 -2.14
N ARG A 41 4.82 9.79 -1.42
CA ARG A 41 6.06 10.50 -1.04
C ARG A 41 6.08 11.02 0.40
N GLY A 42 5.00 10.83 1.15
CA GLY A 42 4.90 11.37 2.50
C GLY A 42 5.85 10.71 3.48
N ARG A 43 6.48 11.53 4.30
CA ARG A 43 7.22 11.14 5.50
C ARG A 43 6.44 11.49 6.76
N ASN A 44 6.65 10.76 7.84
CA ASN A 44 6.02 11.04 9.14
C ASN A 44 4.48 11.06 9.05
N VAL A 45 3.90 10.06 8.39
CA VAL A 45 2.46 9.96 8.21
C VAL A 45 1.87 9.15 9.36
N THR A 46 0.94 9.74 10.09
CA THR A 46 0.20 9.07 11.16
C THR A 46 -1.23 8.82 10.74
N ILE A 47 -1.68 7.57 10.88
CA ILE A 47 -3.05 7.15 10.58
C ILE A 47 -3.59 6.47 11.82
N GLN A 48 -4.64 7.04 12.41
CA GLN A 48 -5.16 6.55 13.68
C GLN A 48 -6.68 6.47 13.74
N ASN A 49 -7.19 5.48 14.48
CA ASN A 49 -8.63 5.32 14.69
C ASN A 49 -9.44 5.24 13.37
N CYS A 50 -8.83 4.76 12.29
CA CYS A 50 -9.46 4.67 10.97
C CYS A 50 -9.99 3.26 10.68
N VAL A 51 -11.02 3.18 9.86
CA VAL A 51 -11.60 1.93 9.36
C VAL A 51 -11.36 1.82 7.86
N PHE A 52 -10.98 0.63 7.40
CA PHE A 52 -10.76 0.31 6.01
C PHE A 52 -11.63 -0.88 5.63
N SER A 53 -12.54 -0.68 4.68
CA SER A 53 -13.44 -1.74 4.20
C SER A 53 -13.49 -1.83 2.69
N GLY A 54 -13.48 -3.07 2.18
CA GLY A 54 -13.62 -3.37 0.76
C GLY A 54 -12.46 -2.84 -0.08
N ALA A 55 -11.27 -2.77 0.50
CA ALA A 55 -10.06 -2.35 -0.19
C ALA A 55 -9.00 -3.43 -0.17
N MET A 56 -8.19 -3.55 -1.22
CA MET A 56 -7.09 -4.54 -1.21
C MET A 56 -6.03 -4.21 -0.16
N ALA A 57 -5.76 -2.93 0.08
CA ALA A 57 -4.92 -2.52 1.21
C ALA A 57 -5.61 -1.43 2.02
N GLY A 58 -5.58 -1.51 3.35
CA GLY A 58 -5.98 -0.37 4.18
C GLY A 58 -5.08 0.82 3.91
N VAL A 59 -3.78 0.60 4.11
CA VAL A 59 -2.73 1.57 3.81
C VAL A 59 -1.71 0.93 2.88
N SER A 60 -1.39 1.61 1.78
CA SER A 60 -0.29 1.26 0.90
C SER A 60 0.78 2.35 0.88
N GLY A 61 2.05 1.97 0.84
CA GLY A 61 3.15 2.90 0.66
C GLY A 61 4.26 2.25 -0.13
N ASP A 62 4.58 2.77 -1.31
CA ASP A 62 5.65 2.25 -2.14
C ASP A 62 6.80 3.25 -2.27
N GLY A 63 7.95 2.95 -1.67
CA GLY A 63 9.21 3.67 -1.91
C GLY A 63 9.75 3.53 -3.34
N ARG A 64 8.92 3.13 -4.32
CA ARG A 64 9.26 2.99 -5.74
C ARG A 64 8.95 4.25 -6.55
N ALA A 65 8.39 5.30 -5.95
CA ALA A 65 8.25 6.61 -6.58
C ALA A 65 9.64 7.22 -6.85
N LYS A 66 10.36 6.69 -7.84
CA LYS A 66 11.50 7.34 -8.49
C LYS A 66 10.92 8.45 -9.35
N GLU A 67 10.65 9.60 -8.75
CA GLU A 67 10.68 10.80 -9.56
C GLU A 67 12.14 11.19 -9.70
N ILE A 68 12.66 11.01 -10.90
CA ILE A 68 13.89 11.67 -11.32
C ILE A 68 13.50 13.13 -11.45
N VAL A 69 13.53 13.87 -10.35
CA VAL A 69 13.63 15.32 -10.42
C VAL A 69 15.03 15.55 -10.97
N ALA A 70 15.12 15.73 -12.28
CA ALA A 70 16.37 16.03 -12.98
C ALA A 70 16.78 17.47 -12.65
N THR A 71 17.12 17.73 -11.39
CA THR A 71 18.00 18.84 -11.03
C THR A 71 19.41 18.34 -11.28
N THR A 72 20.17 19.14 -12.03
CA THR A 72 21.38 18.81 -12.78
C THR A 72 22.52 18.09 -12.04
N ASP A 73 22.43 17.84 -10.73
CA ASP A 73 23.54 17.28 -9.95
C ASP A 73 23.17 16.19 -8.91
N SER A 74 21.91 15.78 -8.74
CA SER A 74 21.57 14.53 -8.01
C SER A 74 20.09 14.21 -8.09
N ALA A 75 19.74 12.97 -8.44
CA ALA A 75 18.40 12.44 -8.28
C ALA A 75 18.17 12.10 -6.80
N GLN A 76 17.52 12.99 -6.04
CA GLN A 76 17.07 12.63 -4.70
C GLN A 76 15.84 11.72 -4.80
N VAL A 77 16.04 10.43 -4.50
CA VAL A 77 14.94 9.50 -4.29
C VAL A 77 14.32 9.81 -2.92
N THR A 78 13.25 10.59 -2.88
CA THR A 78 12.44 10.73 -1.66
C THR A 78 11.70 9.41 -1.42
N SER A 79 12.20 8.62 -0.47
CA SER A 79 11.53 7.38 -0.06
C SER A 79 10.50 7.65 1.03
N VAL A 80 9.36 6.96 0.95
CA VAL A 80 8.35 6.92 2.00
C VAL A 80 8.97 6.41 3.31
N SER A 81 8.76 7.12 4.41
CA SER A 81 9.31 6.74 5.72
C SER A 81 8.47 7.26 6.89
N GLY A 82 8.66 6.70 8.08
CA GLY A 82 8.00 7.19 9.29
C GLY A 82 6.49 7.01 9.25
N ILE A 83 6.00 5.83 8.84
CA ILE A 83 4.58 5.54 8.81
C ILE A 83 4.16 4.99 10.18
N THR A 84 3.13 5.58 10.79
CA THR A 84 2.53 5.09 12.03
C THR A 84 1.06 4.77 11.84
N LEU A 85 0.68 3.51 12.06
CA LEU A 85 -0.72 3.07 12.12
C LEU A 85 -1.06 2.71 13.56
N THR A 86 -2.13 3.28 14.11
CA THR A 86 -2.53 3.01 15.49
C THR A 86 -4.04 2.90 15.65
N ARG A 87 -4.52 1.82 16.29
CA ARG A 87 -5.96 1.60 16.54
C ARG A 87 -6.81 1.61 15.26
N CYS A 88 -6.25 1.13 14.14
CA CYS A 88 -6.97 1.02 12.89
C CYS A 88 -7.64 -0.34 12.76
N LEU A 89 -8.78 -0.38 12.08
CA LEU A 89 -9.47 -1.60 11.68
C LEU A 89 -9.36 -1.77 10.16
N TYR A 90 -8.90 -2.93 9.72
CA TYR A 90 -9.08 -3.37 8.35
C TYR A 90 -10.02 -4.57 8.32
N GLN A 91 -11.00 -4.52 7.41
CA GLN A 91 -11.87 -5.64 7.11
C GLN A 91 -12.06 -5.76 5.61
N ASN A 92 -11.85 -6.94 5.04
CA ASN A 92 -12.06 -7.16 3.62
C ASN A 92 -13.55 -7.31 3.24
N TYR A 93 -14.46 -6.68 3.96
CA TYR A 93 -15.90 -6.69 3.67
C TYR A 93 -16.27 -5.52 2.73
N PRO A 94 -17.14 -5.70 1.71
CA PRO A 94 -17.88 -6.92 1.37
C PRO A 94 -17.14 -7.83 0.36
N GLN A 95 -15.93 -7.48 -0.08
CA GLN A 95 -15.19 -8.24 -1.09
C GLN A 95 -15.03 -9.72 -0.69
N HIS A 96 -14.80 -10.00 0.59
CA HIS A 96 -14.74 -11.35 1.13
C HIS A 96 -16.05 -12.13 0.99
N GLU A 97 -17.20 -11.50 1.19
CA GLU A 97 -18.50 -12.17 1.00
C GLU A 97 -18.76 -12.43 -0.48
N TRP A 98 -18.57 -11.41 -1.33
CA TRP A 98 -18.76 -11.55 -2.77
C TRP A 98 -17.87 -12.63 -3.37
N LEU A 99 -16.59 -12.68 -2.98
CA LEU A 99 -15.66 -13.66 -3.50
C LEU A 99 -15.95 -15.06 -3.00
N ARG A 100 -16.41 -15.24 -1.74
CA ARG A 100 -16.75 -16.57 -1.20
C ARG A 100 -17.93 -17.22 -1.93
N ASP A 101 -18.86 -16.43 -2.42
CA ASP A 101 -20.01 -16.95 -3.17
C ASP A 101 -19.64 -17.34 -4.60
N TRP A 102 -18.55 -16.79 -5.15
CA TRP A 102 -18.19 -16.91 -6.57
C TRP A 102 -16.92 -17.71 -6.84
N LEU A 103 -16.02 -17.84 -5.86
CA LEU A 103 -14.71 -18.49 -5.98
C LEU A 103 -14.44 -19.44 -4.81
N SER A 104 -13.72 -20.52 -5.09
CA SER A 104 -13.19 -21.38 -4.04
C SER A 104 -12.12 -20.66 -3.21
N TRP A 105 -11.86 -21.16 -2.00
CA TRP A 105 -10.82 -20.61 -1.13
C TRP A 105 -9.44 -20.60 -1.80
N ASP A 106 -9.10 -21.65 -2.54
CA ASP A 106 -7.82 -21.73 -3.24
C ASP A 106 -7.69 -20.63 -4.31
N GLU A 107 -8.77 -20.30 -5.01
CA GLU A 107 -8.78 -19.20 -5.99
C GLU A 107 -8.70 -17.82 -5.33
N ILE A 108 -9.38 -17.64 -4.20
CA ILE A 108 -9.29 -16.41 -3.40
C ILE A 108 -7.86 -16.21 -2.89
N TYR A 109 -7.25 -17.25 -2.33
CA TYR A 109 -5.88 -17.15 -1.84
C TYR A 109 -4.85 -17.05 -2.96
N ALA A 110 -5.02 -17.74 -4.09
CA ALA A 110 -4.05 -17.69 -5.19
C ALA A 110 -4.06 -16.35 -5.95
N GLN A 111 -5.23 -15.70 -6.07
CA GLN A 111 -5.40 -14.51 -6.91
C GLN A 111 -5.61 -13.22 -6.11
N TYR A 112 -6.16 -13.33 -4.90
CA TYR A 112 -6.49 -12.19 -4.02
C TYR A 112 -5.71 -12.23 -2.69
N ALA A 113 -4.54 -12.89 -2.68
CA ALA A 113 -3.56 -12.95 -1.58
C ALA A 113 -3.05 -11.59 -1.06
N SER A 114 -3.58 -10.50 -1.60
CA SER A 114 -3.07 -9.15 -1.46
C SER A 114 -3.88 -8.31 -0.47
N ASN A 115 -4.88 -8.88 0.19
CA ASN A 115 -5.74 -8.18 1.15
C ASN A 115 -5.02 -7.99 2.49
N SER A 116 -4.69 -6.74 2.82
CA SER A 116 -3.83 -6.39 3.96
C SER A 116 -4.24 -5.10 4.64
N LEU A 117 -4.04 -5.00 5.96
CA LEU A 117 -4.14 -3.70 6.66
C LEU A 117 -3.08 -2.74 6.15
N ALA A 118 -1.85 -3.24 6.00
CA ALA A 118 -0.71 -2.45 5.56
C ALA A 118 0.12 -3.20 4.53
N ARG A 119 0.31 -2.60 3.35
CA ARG A 119 1.31 -2.98 2.35
C ARG A 119 2.32 -1.84 2.22
N VAL A 120 3.44 -1.95 2.92
CA VAL A 120 4.39 -0.84 3.03
C VAL A 120 5.81 -1.27 2.65
N ARG A 121 6.44 -0.47 1.80
CA ARG A 121 7.86 -0.49 1.51
C ARG A 121 8.46 0.84 1.94
N ALA A 122 8.67 0.99 3.24
CA ALA A 122 9.06 2.23 3.88
C ALA A 122 10.02 1.96 5.04
N LYS A 123 10.96 2.88 5.28
CA LYS A 123 11.77 2.85 6.51
C LYS A 123 10.90 3.29 7.69
N GLN A 124 11.13 2.72 8.88
CA GLN A 124 10.47 3.13 10.13
C GLN A 124 8.93 3.08 10.04
N THR A 125 8.38 1.87 9.86
CA THR A 125 6.93 1.64 9.97
C THR A 125 6.60 1.11 11.36
N THR A 126 5.64 1.73 12.04
CA THR A 126 5.08 1.28 13.31
C THR A 126 3.60 0.96 13.13
N ILE A 127 3.18 -0.23 13.53
CA ILE A 127 1.77 -0.66 13.52
C ILE A 127 1.44 -1.17 14.92
N THR A 128 0.53 -0.50 15.63
CA THR A 128 0.19 -0.88 17.01
C THR A 128 -1.31 -0.84 17.26
N HIS A 129 -1.80 -1.79 18.06
CA HIS A 129 -3.22 -1.84 18.46
C HIS A 129 -4.21 -1.88 17.29
N CYS A 130 -3.79 -2.33 16.11
CA CYS A 130 -4.66 -2.46 14.95
C CYS A 130 -5.28 -3.87 14.88
N LEU A 131 -6.45 -3.96 14.26
CA LEU A 131 -7.14 -5.21 13.99
C LEU A 131 -7.26 -5.40 12.47
N ALA A 132 -6.99 -6.61 12.00
CA ALA A 132 -7.14 -6.99 10.60
C ALA A 132 -7.99 -8.27 10.52
N ALA A 133 -9.15 -8.17 9.88
CA ALA A 133 -10.10 -9.27 9.71
C ALA A 133 -10.30 -9.61 8.23
N HIS A 134 -10.54 -10.90 7.95
CA HIS A 134 -10.78 -11.42 6.60
C HIS A 134 -9.63 -11.10 5.61
N VAL A 135 -8.40 -11.12 6.11
CA VAL A 135 -7.18 -10.80 5.36
C VAL A 135 -6.49 -12.07 4.88
N ALA A 136 -5.75 -11.96 3.77
CA ALA A 136 -4.79 -12.99 3.38
C ALA A 136 -3.50 -12.78 4.19
N ASP A 137 -2.89 -11.60 4.02
CA ASP A 137 -1.72 -11.16 4.78
C ASP A 137 -2.10 -9.92 5.58
N ALA A 138 -2.12 -9.99 6.92
CA ALA A 138 -2.47 -8.84 7.74
C ALA A 138 -1.54 -7.64 7.47
N VAL A 139 -0.24 -7.90 7.31
CA VAL A 139 0.80 -6.90 7.03
C VAL A 139 1.79 -7.46 6.02
N GLN A 140 2.04 -6.69 4.97
CA GLN A 140 3.10 -6.93 3.98
C GLN A 140 4.12 -5.78 4.08
N ALA A 141 5.15 -5.99 4.89
CA ALA A 141 6.21 -5.00 5.10
C ALA A 141 7.51 -5.45 4.42
N SER A 142 8.17 -4.52 3.73
CA SER A 142 9.51 -4.73 3.19
C SER A 142 10.37 -3.49 3.37
N SER A 143 11.67 -3.67 3.55
CA SER A 143 12.58 -2.52 3.52
C SER A 143 12.75 -2.04 2.08
N PRO A 144 12.80 -0.73 1.80
CA PRO A 144 13.43 -0.27 0.58
C PRO A 144 14.88 -0.75 0.62
N SER A 145 15.22 -1.73 -0.22
CA SER A 145 16.62 -2.16 -0.43
C SER A 145 17.43 -0.92 -0.76
N ASP A 146 18.51 -0.66 -0.02
CA ASP A 146 19.42 0.47 -0.25
C ASP A 146 20.25 0.30 -1.54
N GLU A 147 20.04 -0.76 -2.32
CA GLU A 147 20.71 -0.91 -3.61
C GLU A 147 19.94 -0.21 -4.74
N PRO A 148 20.58 0.73 -5.45
CA PRO A 148 20.26 0.86 -6.87
C PRO A 148 20.56 -0.52 -7.47
N ALA A 149 19.59 -1.14 -8.12
CA ALA A 149 19.95 -2.16 -9.11
C ALA A 149 20.86 -1.42 -10.10
N ASP A 150 22.16 -1.71 -10.05
CA ASP A 150 23.11 -1.33 -11.09
C ASP A 150 22.59 -1.92 -12.40
N ILE A 151 21.80 -1.13 -13.12
CA ILE A 151 21.63 -1.34 -14.55
C ILE A 151 22.76 -0.55 -15.19
N ALA A 152 23.95 -1.13 -15.13
CA ALA A 152 25.02 -0.78 -16.04
C ALA A 152 24.55 -1.12 -17.45
N ILE A 153 24.06 -0.13 -18.21
CA ILE A 153 24.01 -0.25 -19.66
C ILE A 153 25.44 -0.03 -20.14
N ALA A 154 26.19 -1.12 -20.29
CA ALA A 154 27.43 -1.08 -21.06
C ALA A 154 27.07 -0.71 -22.50
N LYS A 155 27.27 0.57 -22.85
CA LYS A 155 27.41 0.95 -24.25
C LYS A 155 28.84 0.62 -24.65
N ASN A 156 29.02 -0.58 -25.21
CA ASN A 156 30.17 -0.82 -26.06
C ASN A 156 29.98 0.10 -27.28
N TRP A 157 30.96 0.97 -27.50
CA TRP A 157 31.12 1.69 -28.76
C TRP A 157 31.25 0.70 -29.92
#